data_AF-A0A936LNF5-F1
#
_entry.id   AF-A0A936LNF5-F1
#
_cell.length_a   1.000
_cell.length_b   1.000
_cell.length_c   1.000
_cell.angle_alpha   90.00
_cell.angle_beta   90.00
_cell.angle_gamma   90.00
#
_symmetry.space_group_name_H-M   'P 1'
#
loop_
_entity.id
_entity.type
_entity.pdbx_description
1 polymer ?
#
loop_
_entity_poly.entity_id
_entity_poly.type
_entity_poly.pdbx_seq_one_letter_code
_entity_poly.pdbx_strand_id
1 'polypeptide(L)'
;MAMMLGFGLCQVAGAAAVSETNRKLADSSTVARPAPREKEARSNESRATDQASPPISASFGSSGMDECWEKLQAARRPSQVVRLSEACEASFPGGAFAGEMRKLAAGAGKVLEIQHAVGLSGDFFEDSVGNPEYRLNLDKAVRGDKNAAYLVAIAYRIGTSGVGKNLRRMEQWLHISAGLGNGLASWELAEYYNYGGRVADAARFEKRAIDLGYKPAFRLPTRGY
;
A
#
# COMPACT_ATOMS: atom_id res chain seq x y z
N MET A 1 53.10 14.79 30.86
CA MET A 1 53.12 15.31 29.48
C MET A 1 51.78 16.00 29.27
N ALA A 2 51.82 17.33 29.27
CA ALA A 2 50.66 18.22 29.23
C ALA A 2 50.18 18.46 27.79
N MET A 3 49.02 19.14 27.67
CA MET A 3 48.53 19.87 26.48
C MET A 3 47.89 19.00 25.38
N MET A 4 46.76 19.33 24.73
CA MET A 4 45.93 20.53 24.66
C MET A 4 44.48 20.15 24.26
N LEU A 5 43.55 20.95 24.76
CA LEU A 5 42.17 21.10 24.30
C LEU A 5 42.14 21.78 22.92
N GLY A 6 41.20 21.38 22.07
CA GLY A 6 40.88 22.04 20.80
C GLY A 6 39.37 22.13 20.58
N PHE A 7 38.75 23.14 21.21
CA PHE A 7 37.39 23.60 20.92
C PHE A 7 37.36 24.28 19.54
N GLY A 8 36.45 23.85 18.67
CA GLY A 8 36.10 24.55 17.42
C GLY A 8 34.63 24.98 17.46
N LEU A 9 34.41 26.24 17.80
CA LEU A 9 33.16 27.00 17.63
C LEU A 9 33.25 27.79 16.33
N CYS A 10 32.21 27.75 15.49
CA CYS A 10 31.71 28.86 14.65
C CYS A 10 30.50 28.37 13.83
N GLN A 11 29.25 28.78 14.09
CA GLN A 11 28.58 30.07 13.77
C GLN A 11 27.86 30.02 12.39
N VAL A 12 26.53 29.79 12.35
CA VAL A 12 25.39 30.73 12.17
C VAL A 12 25.35 31.49 10.84
N ALA A 13 24.31 31.22 10.03
CA ALA A 13 23.53 32.13 9.14
C ALA A 13 22.58 31.22 8.30
N GLY A 14 21.31 31.46 8.00
CA GLY A 14 20.48 32.65 7.76
C GLY A 14 19.58 32.26 6.56
N ALA A 15 18.28 31.96 6.74
CA ALA A 15 17.12 32.84 6.54
C ALA A 15 16.88 33.36 5.11
N ALA A 16 15.65 33.14 4.61
CA ALA A 16 14.87 33.80 3.52
C ALA A 16 14.30 32.74 2.55
N ALA A 17 13.00 32.40 2.49
CA ALA A 17 11.78 33.19 2.33
C ALA A 17 11.75 34.04 1.05
N VAL A 18 11.08 33.54 0.01
CA VAL A 18 10.43 34.37 -1.03
C VAL A 18 9.11 33.70 -1.41
N SER A 19 8.03 34.39 -1.06
CA SER A 19 6.65 34.21 -1.53
C SER A 19 6.44 34.93 -2.87
N GLU A 20 5.19 34.89 -3.34
CA GLU A 20 4.58 35.77 -4.35
C GLU A 20 4.69 35.34 -5.82
N THR A 21 3.69 35.53 -6.68
CA THR A 21 2.22 35.66 -6.63
C THR A 21 1.76 35.80 -8.10
N ASN A 22 0.48 35.54 -8.35
CA ASN A 22 -0.40 36.29 -9.29
C ASN A 22 -0.18 36.28 -10.81
N ARG A 23 -1.21 35.82 -11.55
CA ARG A 23 -2.17 36.60 -12.40
C ARG A 23 -2.89 35.60 -13.34
N LYS A 24 -4.20 35.35 -13.26
CA LYS A 24 -5.39 36.15 -13.65
C LYS A 24 -5.35 36.72 -15.09
N LEU A 25 -6.35 36.33 -15.89
CA LEU A 25 -7.09 37.04 -16.97
C LEU A 25 -7.51 35.97 -18.01
N ALA A 26 -8.77 35.54 -18.12
CA ALA A 26 -9.98 36.23 -18.59
C ALA A 26 -9.91 36.69 -20.06
N ASP A 27 -10.70 36.07 -20.93
CA ASP A 27 -11.71 36.74 -21.80
C ASP A 27 -12.35 35.69 -22.74
N SER A 28 -13.67 35.50 -22.68
CA SER A 28 -14.73 36.25 -23.41
C SER A 28 -14.84 35.83 -24.89
N SER A 29 -15.88 35.05 -25.24
CA SER A 29 -17.06 35.52 -26.00
C SER A 29 -16.80 35.50 -27.53
N THR A 30 -17.63 35.03 -28.46
CA THR A 30 -19.01 35.43 -28.77
C THR A 30 -19.38 34.82 -30.14
N VAL A 31 -20.59 34.20 -30.22
CA VAL A 31 -21.61 34.25 -31.29
C VAL A 31 -21.24 33.93 -32.76
N ALA A 32 -21.98 32.98 -33.38
CA ALA A 32 -22.95 33.26 -34.48
C ALA A 32 -23.43 31.98 -35.21
N ARG A 33 -24.75 31.75 -35.20
CA ARG A 33 -25.54 31.04 -36.23
C ARG A 33 -25.89 32.07 -37.33
N PRO A 34 -26.10 31.70 -38.61
CA PRO A 34 -27.41 31.16 -39.04
C PRO A 34 -27.37 30.12 -40.17
N ALA A 35 -28.49 29.39 -40.29
CA ALA A 35 -28.85 28.53 -41.42
C ALA A 35 -29.26 29.36 -42.66
N PRO A 36 -29.36 28.74 -43.85
CA PRO A 36 -30.70 28.56 -44.41
C PRO A 36 -30.94 27.24 -45.20
N ARG A 37 -32.20 27.16 -45.66
CA ARG A 37 -33.08 26.08 -46.14
C ARG A 37 -32.75 25.36 -47.46
N GLU A 38 -33.28 24.12 -47.49
CA GLU A 38 -34.03 23.41 -48.56
C GLU A 38 -33.39 23.13 -49.93
N LYS A 39 -33.40 21.84 -50.31
CA LYS A 39 -34.06 21.34 -51.54
C LYS A 39 -34.22 19.81 -51.50
N GLU A 40 -35.44 19.36 -51.78
CA GLU A 40 -35.83 17.96 -52.04
C GLU A 40 -35.20 17.42 -53.33
N ALA A 41 -34.82 16.14 -53.34
CA ALA A 41 -34.82 15.31 -54.54
C ALA A 41 -34.89 13.81 -54.21
N ARG A 42 -36.07 13.25 -54.55
CA ARG A 42 -36.43 11.88 -54.94
C ARG A 42 -35.33 10.79 -55.04
N SER A 43 -35.60 9.70 -54.34
CA SER A 43 -35.54 8.28 -54.75
C SER A 43 -34.45 7.84 -55.74
N ASN A 44 -33.56 6.97 -55.27
CA ASN A 44 -33.21 5.78 -56.05
C ASN A 44 -32.80 4.62 -55.16
N GLU A 45 -33.41 3.47 -55.45
CA GLU A 45 -33.27 2.19 -54.78
C GLU A 45 -32.24 1.36 -55.56
N SER A 46 -31.14 0.97 -54.90
CA SER A 46 -30.29 -0.13 -55.39
C SER A 46 -29.39 -0.68 -54.28
N ARG A 47 -29.95 -1.66 -53.58
CA ARG A 47 -29.33 -2.95 -53.22
C ARG A 47 -27.82 -3.05 -53.51
N ALA A 48 -27.01 -2.71 -52.51
CA ALA A 48 -25.64 -3.18 -52.37
C ALA A 48 -25.53 -3.87 -51.01
N THR A 49 -25.16 -5.14 -51.05
CA THR A 49 -24.80 -5.96 -49.89
C THR A 49 -23.59 -5.34 -49.21
N ASP A 50 -23.84 -4.56 -48.16
CA ASP A 50 -22.82 -4.21 -47.18
C ASP A 50 -23.13 -4.99 -45.91
N GLN A 51 -22.23 -5.91 -45.57
CA GLN A 51 -22.18 -6.55 -44.27
C GLN A 51 -21.91 -5.44 -43.25
N ALA A 52 -23.00 -4.88 -42.71
CA ALA A 52 -22.96 -4.10 -41.50
C ALA A 52 -22.48 -5.02 -40.37
N SER A 53 -21.17 -4.99 -40.13
CA SER A 53 -20.62 -5.37 -38.83
C SER A 53 -21.43 -4.60 -37.78
N PRO A 54 -21.89 -5.26 -36.70
CA PRO A 54 -22.59 -4.55 -35.65
C PRO A 54 -21.70 -3.41 -35.14
N PRO A 55 -22.28 -2.29 -34.69
CA PRO A 55 -21.48 -1.26 -34.05
C PRO A 55 -20.77 -1.95 -32.87
N ILE A 56 -19.44 -1.99 -32.94
CA ILE A 56 -18.58 -2.39 -31.82
C ILE A 56 -18.82 -1.33 -30.75
N SER A 57 -19.86 -1.55 -29.98
CA SER A 57 -20.22 -0.80 -28.79
C SER A 57 -19.18 -1.17 -27.75
N ALA A 58 -18.15 -0.33 -27.65
CA ALA A 58 -17.48 0.03 -26.39
C ALA A 58 -17.25 -1.06 -25.33
N SER A 59 -16.90 -2.30 -25.69
CA SER A 59 -16.49 -3.34 -24.73
C SER A 59 -15.01 -3.26 -24.36
N PHE A 60 -14.24 -2.40 -25.03
CA PHE A 60 -12.81 -2.20 -24.76
C PHE A 60 -12.50 -1.63 -23.36
N GLY A 61 -13.51 -1.07 -22.68
CA GLY A 61 -13.37 -0.57 -21.31
C GLY A 61 -13.38 -1.68 -20.25
N SER A 62 -14.15 -2.76 -20.44
CA SER A 62 -14.24 -3.84 -19.46
C SER A 62 -13.04 -4.79 -19.56
N SER A 63 -12.63 -5.19 -20.77
CA SER A 63 -11.52 -6.13 -20.95
C SER A 63 -10.18 -5.58 -20.44
N GLY A 64 -9.90 -4.29 -20.67
CA GLY A 64 -8.69 -3.65 -20.18
C GLY A 64 -8.67 -3.49 -18.64
N MET A 65 -9.85 -3.23 -18.06
CA MET A 65 -10.02 -3.16 -16.61
C MET A 65 -9.86 -4.54 -15.96
N ASP A 66 -10.40 -5.58 -16.58
CA ASP A 66 -10.28 -6.97 -16.14
C ASP A 66 -8.81 -7.43 -16.16
N GLU A 67 -8.08 -7.15 -17.24
CA GLU A 67 -6.63 -7.44 -17.31
C GLU A 67 -5.82 -6.71 -16.24
N CYS A 68 -6.16 -5.45 -15.97
CA CYS A 68 -5.54 -4.69 -14.89
C CYS A 68 -5.79 -5.39 -13.54
N TRP A 69 -7.04 -5.78 -13.27
CA TRP A 69 -7.43 -6.43 -12.04
C TRP A 69 -6.74 -7.79 -11.86
N GLU A 70 -6.62 -8.57 -12.93
CA GLU A 70 -5.87 -9.83 -12.95
C GLU A 70 -4.39 -9.61 -12.61
N LYS A 71 -3.74 -8.61 -13.22
CA LYS A 71 -2.34 -8.25 -12.92
C LYS A 71 -2.18 -7.83 -11.46
N LEU A 72 -3.14 -7.10 -10.91
CA LEU A 72 -3.13 -6.67 -9.51
C LEU A 72 -3.31 -7.85 -8.54
N GLN A 73 -4.14 -8.83 -8.89
CA GLN A 73 -4.28 -10.06 -8.10
C GLN A 73 -3.01 -10.91 -8.14
N ALA A 74 -2.33 -10.98 -9.28
CA ALA A 74 -1.06 -11.71 -9.42
C ALA A 74 0.13 -11.03 -8.69
N ALA A 75 0.01 -9.76 -8.31
CA ALA A 75 1.06 -9.03 -7.62
C ALA A 75 1.30 -9.57 -6.20
N ARG A 76 2.56 -9.93 -5.93
CA ARG A 76 3.01 -10.46 -4.62
C ARG A 76 3.86 -9.48 -3.82
N ARG A 77 4.32 -8.37 -4.43
CA ARG A 77 5.10 -7.32 -3.74
C ARG A 77 4.25 -6.09 -3.44
N PRO A 78 4.42 -5.42 -2.29
CA PRO A 78 3.67 -4.21 -1.97
C PRO A 78 3.94 -3.09 -2.97
N SER A 79 5.19 -2.92 -3.43
CA SER A 79 5.55 -1.94 -4.46
C SER A 79 4.86 -2.18 -5.80
N GLN A 80 4.67 -3.44 -6.19
CA GLN A 80 3.92 -3.80 -7.40
C GLN A 80 2.43 -3.50 -7.24
N VAL A 81 1.85 -3.82 -6.07
CA VAL A 81 0.44 -3.52 -5.78
C VAL A 81 0.16 -2.02 -5.87
N VAL A 82 1.02 -1.18 -5.27
CA VAL A 82 0.89 0.29 -5.36
C VAL A 82 0.95 0.75 -6.81
N ARG A 83 2.04 0.42 -7.51
CA ARG A 83 2.29 0.87 -8.89
C ARG A 83 1.18 0.43 -9.85
N LEU A 84 0.73 -0.81 -9.76
CA LEU A 84 -0.34 -1.35 -10.62
C LEU A 84 -1.67 -0.67 -10.30
N SER A 85 -2.00 -0.50 -9.02
CA SER A 85 -3.26 0.15 -8.62
C SER A 85 -3.33 1.59 -9.15
N GLU A 86 -2.24 2.36 -9.04
CA GLU A 86 -2.15 3.73 -9.53
C GLU A 86 -2.21 3.81 -11.07
N ALA A 87 -1.47 2.94 -11.76
CA ALA A 87 -1.48 2.88 -13.23
C ALA A 87 -2.87 2.53 -13.78
N CYS A 88 -3.55 1.59 -13.11
CA CYS A 88 -4.91 1.20 -13.43
C CYS A 88 -5.93 2.32 -13.16
N GLU A 89 -5.83 3.00 -12.02
CA GLU A 89 -6.69 4.13 -11.68
C GLU A 89 -6.53 5.28 -12.69
N ALA A 90 -5.29 5.55 -13.13
CA ALA A 90 -5.00 6.55 -14.16
C ALA A 90 -5.56 6.18 -15.54
N SER A 91 -5.54 4.88 -15.88
CA SER A 91 -6.05 4.37 -17.16
C SER A 91 -7.59 4.32 -17.20
N PHE A 92 -8.24 4.09 -16.05
CA PHE A 92 -9.69 3.90 -15.94
C PHE A 92 -10.29 4.75 -14.80
N PRO A 93 -10.32 6.09 -14.93
CA PRO A 93 -10.89 6.96 -13.92
C PRO A 93 -12.39 6.67 -13.75
N GLY A 94 -12.79 6.20 -12.57
CA GLY A 94 -14.20 5.87 -12.27
C GLY A 94 -14.62 4.44 -12.62
N GLY A 95 -13.68 3.52 -12.89
CA GLY A 95 -13.97 2.09 -13.04
C GLY A 95 -14.62 1.48 -11.79
N ALA A 96 -15.35 0.38 -11.96
CA ALA A 96 -16.14 -0.26 -10.89
C ALA A 96 -15.31 -0.59 -9.63
N PHE A 97 -14.03 -0.91 -9.80
CA PHE A 97 -13.10 -1.26 -8.71
C PHE A 97 -12.14 -0.13 -8.31
N ALA A 98 -12.27 1.08 -8.84
CA ALA A 98 -11.32 2.17 -8.56
C ALA A 98 -11.22 2.49 -7.06
N GLY A 99 -12.35 2.45 -6.34
CA GLY A 99 -12.38 2.64 -4.89
C GLY A 99 -11.66 1.52 -4.11
N GLU A 100 -11.69 0.29 -4.63
CA GLU A 100 -11.00 -0.86 -4.04
C GLU A 100 -9.50 -0.80 -4.31
N MET A 101 -9.10 -0.51 -5.56
CA MET A 101 -7.70 -0.32 -5.95
C MET A 101 -7.03 0.77 -5.09
N ARG A 102 -7.71 1.89 -4.84
CA ARG A 102 -7.17 2.95 -3.97
C ARG A 102 -6.97 2.48 -2.52
N LYS A 103 -7.88 1.67 -1.98
CA LYS A 103 -7.74 1.09 -0.64
C LYS A 103 -6.57 0.10 -0.59
N LEU A 104 -6.44 -0.75 -1.61
CA LEU A 104 -5.34 -1.70 -1.74
C LEU A 104 -3.99 -0.97 -1.87
N ALA A 105 -3.91 0.07 -2.68
CA ALA A 105 -2.73 0.92 -2.81
C ALA A 105 -2.36 1.58 -1.48
N ALA A 106 -3.33 2.14 -0.76
CA ALA A 106 -3.08 2.74 0.56
C ALA A 106 -2.60 1.70 1.59
N GLY A 107 -3.16 0.50 1.58
CA GLY A 107 -2.74 -0.60 2.45
C GLY A 107 -1.33 -1.07 2.13
N ALA A 108 -1.03 -1.35 0.86
CA ALA A 108 0.29 -1.76 0.40
C ALA A 108 1.35 -0.66 0.58
N GLY A 109 0.97 0.61 0.45
CA GLY A 109 1.83 1.77 0.72
C GLY A 109 2.31 1.79 2.17
N LYS A 110 1.42 1.54 3.14
CA LYS A 110 1.80 1.40 4.55
C LYS A 110 2.75 0.23 4.77
N VAL A 111 2.52 -0.91 4.11
CA VAL A 111 3.44 -2.06 4.18
C VAL A 111 4.82 -1.68 3.67
N LEU A 112 4.90 -0.91 2.57
CA LEU A 112 6.16 -0.44 2.00
C LEU A 112 6.90 0.54 2.93
N GLU A 113 6.18 1.45 3.57
CA GLU A 113 6.75 2.35 4.59
C GLU A 113 7.37 1.55 5.75
N ILE A 114 6.65 0.55 6.27
CA ILE A 114 7.15 -0.30 7.36
C ILE A 114 8.32 -1.16 6.88
N GLN A 115 8.24 -1.71 5.66
CA GLN A 115 9.31 -2.47 5.03
C GLN A 115 10.61 -1.67 5.01
N HIS A 116 10.55 -0.40 4.57
CA HIS A 116 11.72 0.48 4.54
C HIS A 116 12.20 0.85 5.95
N ALA A 117 11.28 1.17 6.87
CA ALA A 117 11.63 1.53 8.25
C ALA A 117 12.36 0.40 9.00
N VAL A 118 12.04 -0.86 8.69
CA VAL A 118 12.63 -2.06 9.31
C VAL A 118 13.82 -2.59 8.50
N GLY A 119 14.11 -2.02 7.33
CA GLY A 119 15.22 -2.44 6.47
C GLY A 119 15.01 -3.80 5.79
N LEU A 120 13.76 -4.14 5.46
CA LEU A 120 13.43 -5.39 4.75
C LEU A 120 13.62 -5.22 3.23
N SER A 121 14.19 -6.25 2.59
CA SER A 121 14.32 -6.29 1.13
C SER A 121 12.97 -6.50 0.46
N GLY A 122 12.83 -6.05 -0.79
CA GLY A 122 11.59 -6.27 -1.57
C GLY A 122 11.27 -7.75 -1.83
N ASP A 123 12.30 -8.61 -1.85
CA ASP A 123 12.16 -10.05 -2.07
C ASP A 123 11.62 -10.78 -0.82
N PHE A 124 11.53 -10.10 0.32
CA PHE A 124 10.99 -10.64 1.57
C PHE A 124 9.59 -11.26 1.41
N PHE A 125 8.77 -10.69 0.52
CA PHE A 125 7.38 -11.08 0.29
C PHE A 125 7.22 -12.22 -0.73
N GLU A 126 8.28 -12.65 -1.40
CA GLU A 126 8.23 -13.64 -2.49
C GLU A 126 8.46 -15.08 -2.02
N ASP A 127 8.20 -15.36 -0.74
CA ASP A 127 8.34 -16.71 -0.20
C ASP A 127 7.34 -17.68 -0.87
N SER A 128 7.88 -18.68 -1.60
CA SER A 128 7.11 -19.73 -2.29
C SER A 128 6.66 -20.88 -1.37
N VAL A 129 7.12 -20.86 -0.13
CA VAL A 129 6.85 -21.91 0.88
C VAL A 129 5.43 -21.84 1.43
N GLY A 130 4.99 -22.91 2.09
CA GLY A 130 3.71 -22.98 2.78
C GLY A 130 2.54 -23.57 1.98
N ASN A 131 1.46 -23.83 2.70
CA ASN A 131 0.20 -24.33 2.17
C ASN A 131 -0.63 -23.20 1.53
N PRO A 132 -1.75 -23.49 0.84
CA PRO A 132 -2.59 -22.46 0.22
C PRO A 132 -3.12 -21.39 1.20
N GLU A 133 -3.43 -21.78 2.45
CA GLU A 133 -3.90 -20.85 3.49
C GLU A 133 -2.81 -19.84 3.88
N TYR A 134 -1.57 -20.30 4.04
CA TYR A 134 -0.42 -19.45 4.28
C TYR A 134 -0.22 -18.44 3.16
N ARG A 135 -0.31 -18.89 1.90
CA ARG A 135 -0.20 -18.02 0.72
C ARG A 135 -1.32 -16.98 0.66
N LEU A 136 -2.54 -17.36 0.99
CA LEU A 136 -3.65 -16.41 1.09
C LEU A 136 -3.38 -15.33 2.15
N ASN A 137 -2.81 -15.70 3.29
CA ASN A 137 -2.43 -14.74 4.31
C ASN A 137 -1.27 -13.83 3.86
N LEU A 138 -0.29 -14.35 3.11
CA LEU A 138 0.75 -13.52 2.49
C LEU A 138 0.16 -12.49 1.54
N ASP A 139 -0.72 -12.92 0.64
CA ASP A 139 -1.35 -12.05 -0.35
C ASP A 139 -2.18 -10.93 0.33
N LYS A 140 -2.92 -11.27 1.39
CA LYS A 140 -3.65 -10.27 2.20
C LYS A 140 -2.72 -9.35 2.96
N ALA A 141 -1.65 -9.87 3.54
CA ALA A 141 -0.70 -9.09 4.32
C ALA A 141 0.02 -8.04 3.48
N VAL A 142 0.43 -8.39 2.25
CA VAL A 142 1.04 -7.46 1.28
C VAL A 142 0.11 -6.30 0.92
N ARG A 143 -1.21 -6.54 0.97
CA ARG A 143 -2.26 -5.54 0.72
C ARG A 143 -2.64 -4.73 1.97
N GLY A 144 -1.95 -4.95 3.09
CA GLY A 144 -2.12 -4.20 4.34
C GLY A 144 -3.06 -4.84 5.36
N ASP A 145 -3.43 -6.12 5.21
CA ASP A 145 -4.18 -6.82 6.25
C ASP A 145 -3.27 -7.15 7.45
N LYS A 146 -3.51 -6.42 8.55
CA LYS A 146 -2.76 -6.55 9.80
C LYS A 146 -2.96 -7.91 10.49
N ASN A 147 -4.12 -8.54 10.33
CA ASN A 147 -4.42 -9.83 10.94
C ASN A 147 -3.78 -10.95 10.12
N ALA A 148 -3.81 -10.84 8.79
CA ALA A 148 -3.12 -11.79 7.92
C ALA A 148 -1.59 -11.77 8.17
N ALA A 149 -0.99 -10.57 8.28
CA ALA A 149 0.42 -10.43 8.63
C ALA A 149 0.77 -11.08 9.98
N TYR A 150 -0.14 -10.97 10.96
CA TYR A 150 0.02 -11.63 12.26
C TYR A 150 -0.05 -13.15 12.14
N LEU A 151 -1.03 -13.70 11.40
CA LEU A 151 -1.15 -15.15 11.18
C LEU A 151 0.10 -15.74 10.51
N VAL A 152 0.71 -15.01 9.57
CA VAL A 152 1.99 -15.39 8.95
C VAL A 152 3.11 -15.45 10.00
N ALA A 153 3.19 -14.47 10.90
CA ALA A 153 4.16 -14.48 11.99
C ALA A 153 3.97 -15.69 12.91
N ILE A 154 2.73 -16.04 13.25
CA ILE A 154 2.40 -17.20 14.09
C ILE A 154 2.75 -18.52 13.40
N ALA A 155 2.53 -18.62 12.09
CA ALA A 155 2.93 -19.79 11.32
C ALA A 155 4.44 -20.05 11.44
N TYR A 156 5.27 -19.00 11.36
CA TYR A 156 6.72 -19.11 11.61
C TYR A 156 7.09 -19.33 13.07
N ARG A 157 6.30 -18.84 14.03
CA ARG A 157 6.55 -19.06 15.45
C ARG A 157 6.44 -20.54 15.83
N ILE A 158 5.40 -21.20 15.30
CA ILE A 158 5.04 -22.57 15.63
C ILE A 158 5.67 -23.56 14.64
N GLY A 159 5.86 -23.15 13.38
CA GLY A 159 6.28 -24.03 12.29
C GLY A 159 5.10 -24.79 11.67
N THR A 160 3.98 -24.10 11.43
CA THR A 160 2.75 -24.67 10.87
C THR A 160 2.51 -24.19 9.43
N SER A 161 1.41 -24.63 8.81
CA SER A 161 0.98 -24.14 7.50
C SER A 161 2.01 -24.33 6.38
N GLY A 162 2.83 -25.39 6.49
CA GLY A 162 3.85 -25.74 5.51
C GLY A 162 5.14 -24.90 5.57
N VAL A 163 5.34 -24.12 6.64
CA VAL A 163 6.60 -23.41 6.89
C VAL A 163 7.29 -23.96 8.14
N GLY A 164 8.63 -24.00 8.12
CA GLY A 164 9.42 -24.38 9.28
C GLY A 164 9.45 -23.28 10.33
N LYS A 165 9.65 -23.66 11.61
CA LYS A 165 9.79 -22.69 12.69
C LYS A 165 10.99 -21.76 12.45
N ASN A 166 10.75 -20.45 12.46
CA ASN A 166 11.78 -19.44 12.26
C ASN A 166 11.45 -18.15 13.03
N LEU A 167 12.15 -17.93 14.14
CA LEU A 167 11.89 -16.78 15.01
C LEU A 167 12.25 -15.44 14.35
N ARG A 168 13.25 -15.41 13.46
CA ARG A 168 13.62 -14.20 12.73
C ARG A 168 12.50 -13.79 11.76
N ARG A 169 11.94 -14.74 11.01
CA ARG A 169 10.80 -14.48 10.12
C ARG A 169 9.56 -14.07 10.91
N MET A 170 9.32 -14.71 12.05
CA MET A 170 8.25 -14.32 12.97
C MET A 170 8.40 -12.85 13.41
N GLU A 171 9.58 -12.44 13.89
CA GLU A 171 9.85 -11.06 14.30
C GLU A 171 9.58 -10.07 13.16
N GLN A 172 10.08 -10.35 11.96
CA GLN A 172 9.90 -9.50 10.78
C GLN A 172 8.42 -9.32 10.41
N TRP A 173 7.62 -10.39 10.45
CA TRP A 173 6.19 -10.30 10.16
C TRP A 173 5.40 -9.62 11.28
N LEU A 174 5.82 -9.78 12.54
CA LEU A 174 5.22 -9.01 13.64
C LEU A 174 5.46 -7.51 13.48
N HIS A 175 6.64 -7.07 13.00
CA HIS A 175 6.89 -5.65 12.73
C HIS A 175 5.92 -5.09 11.69
N ILE A 176 5.67 -5.83 10.60
CA ILE A 176 4.68 -5.45 9.60
C ILE A 176 3.28 -5.34 10.23
N SER A 177 2.86 -6.36 10.98
CA SER A 177 1.53 -6.38 11.62
C SER A 177 1.34 -5.26 12.66
N ALA A 178 2.34 -5.03 13.51
CA ALA A 178 2.35 -3.96 14.51
C ALA A 178 2.37 -2.57 13.85
N GLY A 179 3.14 -2.42 12.76
CA GLY A 179 3.17 -1.22 11.93
C GLY A 179 1.80 -0.88 11.35
N LEU A 180 1.06 -1.88 10.87
CA LEU A 180 -0.32 -1.76 10.36
C LEU A 180 -1.37 -1.54 11.45
N GLY A 181 -0.99 -1.53 12.73
CA GLY A 181 -1.87 -1.23 13.86
C GLY A 181 -2.53 -2.45 14.50
N ASN A 182 -1.83 -3.59 14.54
CA ASN A 182 -2.21 -4.74 15.35
C ASN A 182 -1.62 -4.61 16.76
N GLY A 183 -2.49 -4.40 17.76
CA GLY A 183 -2.09 -4.29 19.16
C GLY A 183 -1.55 -5.61 19.74
N LEU A 184 -2.13 -6.76 19.34
CA LEU A 184 -1.65 -8.07 19.75
C LEU A 184 -0.25 -8.36 19.19
N ALA A 185 0.00 -8.03 17.92
CA ALA A 185 1.33 -8.18 17.33
C ALA A 185 2.38 -7.28 18.02
N SER A 186 1.99 -6.05 18.39
CA SER A 186 2.85 -5.15 19.16
C SER A 186 3.18 -5.74 20.53
N TRP A 187 2.19 -6.33 21.20
CA TRP A 187 2.42 -7.01 22.47
C TRP A 187 3.34 -8.23 22.35
N GLU A 188 3.14 -9.06 21.32
CA GLU A 188 4.01 -10.22 21.09
C GLU A 188 5.47 -9.82 20.80
N LEU A 189 5.71 -8.72 20.08
CA LEU A 189 7.06 -8.16 19.91
C LEU A 189 7.66 -7.73 21.24
N ALA A 190 6.86 -7.10 22.10
CA ALA A 190 7.32 -6.69 23.42
C ALA A 190 7.74 -7.89 24.27
N GLU A 191 6.92 -8.94 24.31
CA GLU A 191 7.26 -10.20 24.99
C GLU A 191 8.54 -10.81 24.40
N TYR A 192 8.63 -10.90 23.08
CA TYR A 192 9.81 -11.43 22.40
C TYR A 192 11.09 -10.67 22.79
N TYR A 193 11.04 -9.35 22.86
CA TYR A 193 12.18 -8.53 23.28
C TYR A 193 12.47 -8.57 24.78
N ASN A 194 11.45 -8.73 25.63
CA ASN A 194 11.64 -8.97 27.05
C ASN A 194 12.43 -10.27 27.29
N TYR A 195 12.05 -11.37 26.63
CA TYR A 195 12.80 -12.63 26.71
C TYR A 195 14.23 -12.50 26.17
N GLY A 196 14.44 -11.66 25.15
CA GLY A 196 15.76 -11.37 24.60
C GLY A 196 16.58 -10.32 25.37
N GLY A 197 16.09 -9.78 26.49
CA GLY A 197 16.77 -8.76 27.29
C GLY A 197 16.81 -7.35 26.66
N ARG A 198 16.08 -7.11 25.56
CA ARG A 198 15.97 -5.82 24.87
C ARG A 198 14.89 -4.94 25.50
N VAL A 199 15.12 -4.53 26.75
CA VAL A 199 14.13 -3.84 27.59
C VAL A 199 13.61 -2.53 26.97
N ALA A 200 14.48 -1.77 26.30
CA ALA A 200 14.09 -0.50 25.67
C ALA A 200 13.11 -0.71 24.51
N ASP A 201 13.34 -1.73 23.68
CA ASP A 201 12.45 -2.06 22.57
C ASP A 201 11.14 -2.66 23.06
N ALA A 202 11.21 -3.52 24.07
CA ALA A 202 10.02 -4.08 24.70
C ALA A 202 9.08 -2.97 25.20
N ALA A 203 9.59 -2.02 25.98
CA ALA A 203 8.79 -0.90 26.49
C ALA A 203 8.14 -0.05 25.38
N ARG A 204 8.84 0.15 24.25
CA ARG A 204 8.28 0.87 23.08
C ARG A 204 7.09 0.12 22.49
N PHE A 205 7.19 -1.20 22.33
CA PHE A 205 6.14 -2.01 21.76
C PHE A 205 4.99 -2.27 22.75
N GLU A 206 5.24 -2.36 24.06
CA GLU A 206 4.19 -2.41 25.09
C GLU A 206 3.33 -1.14 25.04
N LYS A 207 3.97 0.03 25.01
CA LYS A 207 3.27 1.30 24.88
C LYS A 207 2.41 1.32 23.61
N ARG A 208 2.99 0.94 22.47
CA ARG A 208 2.26 0.87 21.20
C ARG A 208 1.06 -0.08 21.27
N ALA A 209 1.19 -1.23 21.91
CA ALA A 209 0.10 -2.18 22.08
C ALA A 209 -1.07 -1.54 22.86
N ILE A 210 -0.76 -0.86 23.96
CA ILE A 210 -1.75 -0.15 24.79
C ILE A 210 -2.43 0.97 24.00
N ASP A 211 -1.66 1.77 23.26
CA ASP A 211 -2.18 2.85 22.42
C ASP A 211 -3.13 2.30 21.32
N LEU A 212 -2.89 1.07 20.85
CA LEU A 212 -3.75 0.35 19.89
C LEU A 212 -4.93 -0.39 20.56
N GLY A 213 -5.14 -0.20 21.87
CA GLY A 213 -6.25 -0.77 22.63
C GLY A 213 -6.02 -2.19 23.14
N TYR A 214 -4.81 -2.74 23.03
CA TYR A 214 -4.48 -4.03 23.66
C TYR A 214 -4.46 -3.86 25.18
N LYS A 215 -5.22 -4.72 25.86
CA LYS A 215 -5.27 -4.76 27.33
C LYS A 215 -4.53 -6.00 27.80
N PRO A 216 -3.33 -5.86 28.38
CA PRO A 216 -2.60 -7.01 28.84
C PRO A 216 -3.34 -7.69 29.99
N ALA A 217 -3.25 -9.02 30.03
CA ALA A 217 -3.65 -9.74 31.22
C ALA A 217 -2.81 -9.25 32.41
N PHE A 218 -3.39 -9.30 33.59
CA PHE A 218 -2.69 -8.91 34.81
C PHE A 218 -1.41 -9.75 34.96
N ARG A 219 -0.25 -9.11 34.78
CA ARG A 219 1.03 -9.74 35.06
C ARG A 219 1.36 -9.47 36.53
N LEU A 220 1.72 -10.52 37.28
CA LEU A 220 2.48 -10.30 38.50
C LEU A 220 3.80 -9.62 38.10
N PRO A 221 4.29 -8.64 38.86
CA PRO A 221 5.53 -7.94 38.51
C PRO A 221 6.68 -8.95 38.46
N THR A 222 7.14 -9.26 37.25
CA THR A 222 8.36 -10.06 37.00
C THR A 222 9.62 -9.20 37.11
N ARG A 223 9.46 -7.88 37.24
CA ARG A 223 10.54 -6.91 37.34
C ARG A 223 10.92 -6.78 38.82
N GLY A 224 11.85 -7.62 39.26
CA GLY A 224 12.55 -7.41 40.53
C GLY A 224 13.34 -6.11 40.43
N TYR A 225 12.81 -5.06 41.06
CA TYR A 225 13.59 -3.91 41.52
C TYR A 225 13.84 -4.08 43.01
#